data_AF-A0ABD4KX10-F1
#
_entry.id   AF-A0ABD4KX10-F1
#
_cell.length_a   1.000
_cell.length_b   1.000
_cell.length_c   1.000
_cell.angle_alpha   90.00
_cell.angle_beta   90.00
_cell.angle_gamma   90.00
#
_symmetry.space_group_name_H-M   'P 1'
#
loop_
_entity.id
_entity.type
_entity.pdbx_description
1 polymer ?
#
loop_
_entity_poly.entity_id
_entity_poly.type
_entity_poly.pdbx_seq_one_letter_code
_entity_poly.pdbx_strand_id
1 'polypeptide(L)'
;MVEVSFNSMEFLSDGSSPILQLVEVDSEQVVVQAIVSIEADASCSFSLSVHDSIDKDYVFLDSSSASTSFDFQTEVLITFSGDFTDCEDFSSIEITDVEFISSPSSVDFGDLEPDFWGD
;
A
#
# COMPACT_ATOMS: atom_id res chain seq x y z
N MET A 1 -4.53 -10.66 12.66
CA MET A 1 -5.02 -9.84 11.53
C MET A 1 -4.03 -8.72 11.35
N VAL A 2 -3.62 -8.43 10.12
CA VAL A 2 -2.76 -7.26 9.83
C VAL A 2 -3.69 -6.12 9.44
N GLU A 3 -3.52 -4.99 10.10
CA GLU A 3 -4.16 -3.72 9.78
C GLU A 3 -3.12 -2.80 9.15
N VAL A 4 -3.48 -2.15 8.05
CA VAL A 4 -2.58 -1.23 7.33
C VAL A 4 -3.22 0.16 7.29
N SER A 5 -2.43 1.17 7.64
CA SER A 5 -2.83 2.57 7.62
C SER A 5 -1.95 3.34 6.63
N PHE A 6 -2.59 4.06 5.72
CA PHE A 6 -1.90 4.94 4.79
C PHE A 6 -1.44 6.22 5.49
N ASN A 7 -0.19 6.63 5.24
CA ASN A 7 0.36 7.87 5.79
C ASN A 7 0.51 8.94 4.71
N SER A 8 1.33 8.65 3.70
CA SER A 8 1.71 9.64 2.69
C SER A 8 2.00 8.99 1.33
N MET A 9 1.89 9.81 0.28
CA MET A 9 2.23 9.43 -1.09
C MET A 9 2.87 10.61 -1.79
N GLU A 10 4.01 10.36 -2.42
CA GLU A 10 4.74 11.38 -3.17
C GLU A 10 5.13 10.84 -4.55
N PHE A 11 4.93 11.66 -5.59
CA PHE A 11 5.45 11.32 -6.91
C PHE A 11 6.97 11.42 -6.92
N LEU A 12 7.62 10.41 -7.49
CA LEU A 12 9.04 10.49 -7.79
C LEU A 12 9.27 11.59 -8.82
N SER A 13 10.21 12.48 -8.53
CA SER A 13 10.44 13.70 -9.30
C SER A 13 11.88 13.83 -9.78
N ASP A 14 12.06 14.46 -10.94
CA ASP A 14 13.36 14.92 -11.45
C ASP A 14 13.48 16.42 -11.15
N GLY A 15 13.82 16.74 -9.90
CA GLY A 15 13.89 18.12 -9.41
C GLY A 15 12.51 18.64 -8.98
N SER A 16 11.87 19.47 -9.82
CA SER A 16 10.61 20.15 -9.47
C SER A 16 9.36 19.52 -10.07
N SER A 17 9.50 18.48 -10.89
CA SER A 17 8.39 17.92 -11.66
C SER A 17 8.35 16.40 -11.54
N PRO A 18 7.15 15.79 -11.45
CA PRO A 18 7.00 14.35 -11.40
C PRO A 18 7.51 13.71 -12.70
N ILE A 19 8.10 12.53 -12.59
CA ILE A 19 8.51 11.73 -13.73
C ILE A 19 7.27 11.01 -14.26
N LEU A 20 6.82 11.42 -15.44
CA LEU A 20 5.62 10.89 -16.09
C LEU A 20 6.02 10.24 -17.43
N GLN A 21 5.45 9.07 -17.70
CA GLN A 21 5.59 8.37 -18.97
C GLN A 21 4.22 8.22 -19.62
N LEU A 22 4.10 8.67 -20.86
CA LEU A 22 2.90 8.44 -21.66
C LEU A 22 2.82 6.96 -22.04
N VAL A 23 1.72 6.30 -21.70
CA VAL A 23 1.50 4.87 -21.99
C VAL A 23 0.59 4.73 -23.20
N GLU A 24 -0.54 5.44 -23.20
CA GLU A 24 -1.55 5.36 -24.24
C GLU A 24 -2.17 6.74 -24.50
N VAL A 25 -2.50 6.98 -25.77
CA VAL A 25 -3.26 8.15 -26.21
C VAL A 25 -4.21 7.71 -27.31
N ASP A 26 -5.48 8.05 -27.13
CA ASP A 26 -6.47 8.06 -28.19
C ASP A 26 -7.31 9.34 -28.15
N SER A 27 -8.43 9.38 -28.88
CA SER A 27 -9.28 10.57 -28.98
C SER A 27 -10.12 10.85 -27.73
N GLU A 28 -10.32 9.87 -26.86
CA GLU A 28 -11.24 9.92 -25.72
C GLU A 28 -10.52 9.66 -24.38
N GLN A 29 -9.31 9.09 -24.39
CA GLN A 29 -8.51 8.82 -23.21
C GLN A 29 -7.01 9.03 -23.42
N VAL A 30 -6.34 9.34 -22.31
CA VAL A 30 -4.89 9.40 -22.17
C VAL A 30 -4.51 8.64 -20.90
N VAL A 31 -3.58 7.70 -21.01
CA VAL A 31 -3.04 6.96 -19.87
C VAL A 31 -1.60 7.38 -19.63
N VAL A 32 -1.33 7.81 -18.40
CA VAL A 32 0.01 8.22 -17.96
C VAL A 32 0.46 7.32 -16.82
N GLN A 33 1.69 6.81 -16.92
CA GLN A 33 2.37 6.14 -15.84
C GLN A 33 3.19 7.13 -15.04
N ALA A 34 3.12 7.04 -13.71
CA ALA A 34 4.00 7.72 -12.79
C ALA A 34 4.59 6.71 -11.79
N ILE A 35 5.67 7.10 -11.12
CA ILE A 35 6.21 6.34 -9.98
C ILE A 35 5.86 7.11 -8.72
N VAL A 36 5.31 6.43 -7.72
CA VAL A 36 5.00 7.00 -6.42
C VAL A 36 5.73 6.24 -5.32
N SER A 37 6.19 6.99 -4.31
CA SER A 37 6.66 6.46 -3.03
C SER A 37 5.52 6.57 -2.04
N ILE A 38 5.17 5.44 -1.40
CA ILE A 38 4.09 5.36 -0.41
C ILE A 38 4.70 5.04 0.94
N GLU A 39 4.28 5.77 1.96
CA GLU A 39 4.57 5.49 3.36
C GLU A 39 3.30 4.98 4.05
N ALA A 40 3.42 3.89 4.79
CA ALA A 40 2.32 3.28 5.52
C ALA A 40 2.78 2.66 6.83
N ASP A 41 1.84 2.47 7.74
CA ASP A 41 2.04 1.71 8.97
C ASP A 41 1.29 0.39 8.89
N ALA A 42 1.91 -0.69 9.35
CA ALA A 42 1.24 -1.96 9.59
C ALA A 42 1.17 -2.23 11.09
N SER A 43 0.07 -2.81 11.55
CA SER A 43 -0.12 -3.29 12.91
C SER A 43 -0.64 -4.72 12.89
N CYS A 44 -0.12 -5.56 13.77
CA CYS A 44 -0.53 -6.96 13.89
C CYS A 44 -0.68 -7.35 15.36
N SER A 45 -1.61 -8.26 15.64
CA SER A 45 -1.73 -8.95 16.92
C SER A 45 -1.47 -10.44 16.73
N PHE A 46 -0.61 -10.97 17.58
CA PHE A 46 -0.21 -12.37 17.65
C PHE A 46 -0.79 -13.00 18.91
N SER A 47 -1.30 -14.21 18.80
CA SER A 47 -1.77 -14.99 19.95
C SER A 47 -1.19 -16.40 19.90
N LEU A 48 -0.71 -16.87 21.05
CA LEU A 48 -0.19 -18.20 21.24
C LEU A 48 -1.20 -19.00 22.06
N SER A 49 -1.45 -20.24 21.65
CA SER A 49 -2.30 -21.17 22.38
C SER A 49 -1.74 -22.59 22.29
N VAL A 50 -2.03 -23.40 23.30
CA VAL A 50 -1.62 -24.82 23.37
C VAL A 50 -2.85 -25.71 23.41
N HIS A 51 -2.80 -26.82 22.66
CA HIS A 51 -3.87 -27.81 22.66
C HIS A 51 -3.79 -28.68 23.93
N ASP A 52 -4.83 -28.65 24.76
CA ASP A 52 -4.97 -29.55 25.90
C ASP A 52 -5.57 -30.89 25.47
N SER A 53 -4.91 -31.98 25.86
CA SER A 53 -5.32 -33.34 25.51
C SER A 53 -6.47 -33.88 26.39
N ILE A 54 -6.76 -33.23 27.52
CA ILE A 54 -7.85 -33.65 28.42
C ILE A 54 -9.19 -33.24 27.82
N ASP A 55 -9.38 -31.94 27.59
CA ASP A 55 -10.66 -31.39 27.12
C ASP A 55 -10.70 -31.12 25.60
N LYS A 56 -9.58 -31.33 24.89
CA LYS A 56 -9.43 -31.15 23.42
C LYS A 56 -9.63 -29.72 22.92
N ASP A 57 -9.45 -28.75 23.80
CA ASP A 57 -9.54 -27.33 23.48
C ASP A 57 -8.15 -26.66 23.48
N TYR A 58 -8.06 -25.51 22.82
CA TYR A 58 -6.87 -24.66 22.87
C TYR A 58 -6.94 -23.72 24.08
N VAL A 59 -5.96 -23.82 24.97
CA VAL A 59 -5.78 -22.91 26.09
C VAL A 59 -4.90 -21.76 25.63
N PHE A 60 -5.40 -20.53 25.80
CA PHE A 60 -4.63 -19.32 25.54
C PHE A 60 -3.40 -19.27 26.45
N LEU A 61 -2.24 -19.03 25.83
CA LEU A 61 -0.97 -18.85 26.55
C LEU A 61 -0.70 -17.37 26.74
N ASP A 62 -0.57 -16.65 25.63
CA ASP A 62 -0.20 -15.24 25.64
C ASP A 62 -0.55 -14.55 24.31
N SER A 63 -0.49 -13.23 24.29
CA SER A 63 -0.65 -12.42 23.09
C SER A 63 0.26 -11.20 23.13
N SER A 64 0.76 -10.82 21.96
CA SER A 64 1.52 -9.58 21.78
C SER A 64 1.03 -8.85 20.54
N SER A 65 1.24 -7.54 20.51
CA SER A 65 1.00 -6.71 19.32
C SER A 65 2.27 -5.98 18.92
N ALA A 66 2.42 -5.75 17.62
CA ALA A 66 3.52 -5.01 17.05
C ALA A 66 3.01 -4.08 15.95
N SER A 67 3.69 -2.94 15.81
CA SER A 67 3.48 -1.98 14.73
C SER A 67 4.82 -1.64 14.11
N THR A 68 4.83 -1.45 12.79
CA THR A 68 6.01 -1.08 12.03
C THR A 68 5.64 -0.13 10.90
N SER A 69 6.53 0.80 10.59
CA SER A 69 6.39 1.69 9.44
C SER A 69 7.19 1.12 8.28
N PHE A 70 6.65 1.21 7.08
CA PHE A 70 7.33 0.76 5.87
C PHE A 70 7.03 1.69 4.70
N ASP A 71 8.02 1.83 3.84
CA ASP A 71 7.91 2.53 2.57
C ASP A 71 8.07 1.56 1.40
N PHE A 72 7.37 1.85 0.31
CA PHE A 72 7.56 1.14 -0.94
C PHE A 72 7.28 2.05 -2.14
N GLN A 73 7.94 1.75 -3.24
CA GLN A 73 7.68 2.41 -4.52
C GLN A 73 6.83 1.52 -5.41
N THR A 74 5.91 2.13 -6.15
CA THR A 74 5.09 1.43 -7.12
C THR A 74 4.78 2.34 -8.30
N GLU A 75 4.53 1.72 -9.44
CA GLU A 75 4.02 2.43 -10.61
C GLU A 75 2.51 2.62 -10.44
N VAL A 76 2.03 3.79 -10.83
CA VAL A 76 0.61 4.13 -10.89
C VAL A 76 0.25 4.49 -12.32
N LEU A 77 -0.79 3.87 -12.86
CA LEU A 77 -1.43 4.27 -14.11
C LEU A 77 -2.58 5.21 -13.78
N ILE A 78 -2.58 6.38 -14.41
CA ILE A 78 -3.62 7.38 -14.25
C ILE A 78 -4.30 7.52 -15.62
N THR A 79 -5.57 7.18 -15.68
CA THR A 79 -6.39 7.31 -16.88
C THR A 79 -7.16 8.61 -16.81
N PHE A 80 -6.92 9.45 -17.80
CA PHE A 80 -7.67 10.67 -18.04
C PHE A 80 -8.64 10.40 -19.19
N SER A 81 -9.90 10.80 -19.05
CA SER A 81 -10.88 10.74 -20.13
C SER A 81 -11.48 12.11 -20.38
N GLY A 82 -11.82 12.40 -21.64
CA GLY A 82 -12.36 13.69 -22.04
C GLY A 82 -12.12 13.98 -23.51
N ASP A 83 -12.42 15.21 -23.92
CA ASP A 83 -12.11 15.68 -25.26
C ASP A 83 -10.70 16.27 -25.30
N PHE A 84 -9.76 15.54 -25.91
CA PHE A 84 -8.37 15.97 -26.07
C PHE A 84 -8.13 16.73 -27.39
N THR A 85 -9.19 17.05 -28.14
CA THR A 85 -9.07 17.74 -29.44
C THR A 85 -9.04 19.25 -29.31
N ASP A 86 -9.63 19.82 -28.25
CA ASP A 86 -9.54 21.24 -27.92
C ASP A 86 -8.36 21.49 -26.96
N CYS A 87 -7.27 22.03 -27.49
CA CYS A 87 -6.06 22.31 -26.72
C CYS A 87 -6.16 23.57 -25.84
N GLU A 88 -7.27 24.33 -25.91
CA GLU A 88 -7.48 25.55 -25.12
C GLU A 88 -8.41 25.34 -23.92
N ASP A 89 -9.20 24.26 -23.89
CA ASP A 89 -10.13 23.94 -22.81
C ASP A 89 -10.03 22.48 -22.36
N PHE A 90 -9.43 22.28 -21.18
CA PHE A 90 -9.31 20.97 -20.53
C PHE A 90 -10.37 20.73 -19.45
N SER A 91 -11.42 21.57 -19.37
CA SER A 91 -12.48 21.43 -18.37
C SER A 91 -13.30 20.15 -18.51
N SER A 92 -13.26 19.53 -19.70
CA SER A 92 -13.89 18.24 -20.01
C SER A 92 -13.03 17.04 -19.63
N ILE A 93 -11.75 17.23 -19.25
CA ILE A 93 -10.84 16.15 -18.88
C ILE A 93 -11.00 15.85 -17.39
N GLU A 94 -11.24 14.59 -17.08
CA GLU A 94 -11.31 14.08 -15.72
C GLU A 94 -10.44 12.84 -15.55
N ILE A 95 -9.99 12.60 -14.30
CA ILE A 95 -9.36 11.33 -13.95
C ILE A 95 -10.48 10.32 -13.76
N THR A 96 -10.53 9.31 -14.62
CA THR A 96 -11.56 8.27 -14.59
C THR A 96 -11.09 7.00 -13.91
N ASP A 97 -9.78 6.75 -13.89
CA ASP A 97 -9.21 5.58 -13.23
C ASP A 97 -7.80 5.82 -12.69
N VAL A 98 -7.46 5.11 -11.62
CA VAL A 98 -6.14 5.12 -10.98
C VAL A 98 -5.82 3.69 -10.54
N GLU A 99 -4.80 3.09 -11.15
CA GLU A 99 -4.39 1.71 -10.90
C GLU A 99 -2.97 1.66 -10.34
N PHE A 100 -2.79 1.00 -9.19
CA PHE A 100 -1.47 0.69 -8.65
C PHE A 100 -1.00 -0.66 -9.17
N ILE A 101 0.17 -0.68 -9.83
CA ILE A 101 0.69 -1.89 -10.50
C ILE A 101 1.16 -2.96 -9.51
N SER A 102 1.65 -2.54 -8.35
CA SER A 102 2.17 -3.46 -7.35
C SER A 102 1.99 -2.98 -5.92
N SER A 103 2.02 -3.93 -4.99
CA SER A 103 2.02 -3.70 -3.55
C SER A 103 2.93 -4.73 -2.86
N PRO A 104 3.42 -4.44 -1.64
CA PRO A 104 4.20 -5.41 -0.88
C PRO A 104 3.36 -6.66 -0.55
N SER A 105 3.94 -7.83 -0.74
CA SER A 105 3.29 -9.11 -0.40
C SER A 105 3.39 -9.47 1.08
N SER A 106 4.25 -8.78 1.83
CA SER A 106 4.55 -9.08 3.24
C SER A 106 5.10 -7.84 3.94
N VAL A 107 4.90 -7.78 5.26
CA VAL A 107 5.50 -6.79 6.15
C VAL A 107 6.19 -7.55 7.29
N ASP A 108 7.41 -7.14 7.63
CA ASP A 108 8.20 -7.73 8.71
C ASP A 108 7.94 -6.99 10.03
N PHE A 109 7.49 -7.73 11.05
CA PHE A 109 7.23 -7.23 12.40
C PHE A 109 8.34 -7.59 13.39
N GLY A 110 9.40 -8.27 12.93
CA GLY A 110 10.43 -8.87 13.76
C GLY A 110 10.06 -10.27 14.28
N ASP A 111 10.76 -10.68 15.33
CA ASP A 111 10.64 -12.02 15.90
C ASP A 111 9.71 -12.06 17.12
N LEU A 112 8.98 -13.18 17.28
CA LEU A 112 8.28 -13.52 18.51
C LEU A 112 9.14 -14.45 19.35
N GLU A 113 9.51 -14.00 20.54
CA GLU A 113 10.29 -14.79 21.48
C GLU A 113 9.53 -14.99 22.80
N PRO A 114 9.63 -16.17 23.45
CA PRO A 114 9.08 -16.34 24.78
C PRO A 114 9.80 -15.44 25.78
N ASP A 115 9.04 -14.74 26.62
CA ASP A 115 9.62 -14.01 27.73
C ASP A 115 10.05 -15.00 28.84
N PHE A 116 11.34 -15.31 28.89
CA PHE A 116 11.91 -16.22 29.87
C PHE A 116 12.22 -15.54 31.21
N TRP A 117 12.18 -14.20 31.29
CA TRP A 117 12.55 -13.42 32.46
C TRP A 117 11.37 -12.56 32.92
N GLY A 118 10.39 -13.21 33.55
CA GLY A 118 9.38 -12.50 34.33
C GLY A 118 10.03 -11.75 35.49
N ASP A 119 9.67 -10.47 35.64
CA ASP A 119 9.76 -9.74 36.91
C ASP A 119 8.51 -10.02 37.77
#